data_AF-A0A7X8UJ76-F1
#
_entry.id   AF-A0A7X8UJ76-F1
#
_cell.length_a   1.000
_cell.length_b   1.000
_cell.length_c   1.000
_cell.angle_alpha   90.00
_cell.angle_beta   90.00
_cell.angle_gamma   90.00
#
_symmetry.space_group_name_H-M   'P 1'
#
loop_
_entity.id
_entity.type
_entity.pdbx_description
1 polymer ?
#
loop_
_entity_poly.entity_id
_entity_poly.type
_entity_poly.pdbx_seq_one_letter_code
_entity_poly.pdbx_strand_id
1 'polypeptide(L)'
;MDPQTARETLLRFRARLIDQNKTLTEALGISLEEEGGDESSDQHIADVGAVTLNRQVDLTVQENVERLLNQVDRALEKIDEGTYGLCDRCGEPIEESRLQAAPEATLCLRHQKEWEQSEGA
;
A
#
# COMPACT_ATOMS: atom_id res chain seq x y z
N MET A 1 -16.05 -8.70 13.03
CA MET A 1 -16.51 -8.46 11.64
C MET A 1 -16.67 -9.81 10.98
N ASP A 2 -17.74 -10.02 10.21
CA ASP A 2 -17.96 -11.26 9.47
C ASP A 2 -17.00 -11.41 8.27
N PRO A 3 -16.43 -12.60 7.99
CA PRO A 3 -15.48 -12.81 6.89
C PRO A 3 -16.02 -12.51 5.49
N GLN A 4 -17.30 -12.75 5.20
CA GLN A 4 -17.87 -12.44 3.88
C GLN A 4 -18.02 -10.94 3.67
N THR A 5 -18.44 -10.24 4.73
CA THR A 5 -18.49 -8.77 4.74
C THR A 5 -17.09 -8.17 4.57
N ALA A 6 -16.08 -8.77 5.21
CA ALA A 6 -14.68 -8.38 5.05
C ALA A 6 -14.21 -8.59 3.60
N ARG A 7 -14.51 -9.75 3.00
CA ARG A 7 -14.16 -10.08 1.61
C ARG A 7 -14.68 -9.05 0.62
N GLU A 8 -15.96 -8.69 0.73
CA GLU A 8 -16.56 -7.69 -0.16
C GLU A 8 -15.90 -6.32 -0.02
N THR A 9 -15.63 -5.92 1.22
CA THR A 9 -14.96 -4.64 1.53
C THR A 9 -13.54 -4.62 0.98
N LEU A 10 -12.78 -5.69 1.18
CA LEU A 10 -11.41 -5.85 0.69
C LEU A 10 -11.34 -5.86 -0.84
N LEU A 11 -12.28 -6.52 -1.53
CA LEU A 11 -12.32 -6.52 -3.00
C LEU A 11 -12.57 -5.11 -3.57
N ARG A 12 -13.50 -4.36 -2.97
CA ARG A 12 -13.73 -2.95 -3.34
C ARG A 12 -12.50 -2.10 -3.07
N PHE A 13 -11.83 -2.31 -1.93
CA PHE A 13 -10.63 -1.57 -1.59
C PHE A 13 -9.46 -1.90 -2.53
N ARG A 14 -9.26 -3.18 -2.85
CA ARG A 14 -8.27 -3.66 -3.82
C ARG A 14 -8.43 -2.99 -5.19
N ALA A 15 -9.66 -2.95 -5.72
CA ALA A 15 -9.95 -2.33 -7.00
C ALA A 15 -9.57 -0.84 -7.01
N ARG A 16 -9.87 -0.12 -5.92
CA ARG A 16 -9.47 1.29 -5.76
C ARG A 16 -7.95 1.45 -5.69
N LEU A 17 -7.25 0.62 -4.92
CA LEU A 17 -5.80 0.70 -4.79
C LEU A 17 -5.09 0.41 -6.12
N ILE A 18 -5.59 -0.52 -6.93
CA ILE A 18 -5.06 -0.81 -8.28
C ILE A 18 -5.19 0.42 -9.19
N ASP A 19 -6.35 1.08 -9.18
CA ASP A 19 -6.58 2.31 -9.96
C ASP A 19 -5.65 3.45 -9.51
N GLN A 20 -5.46 3.61 -8.20
CA GLN A 20 -4.52 4.57 -7.62
C GLN A 20 -3.06 4.27 -8.02
N ASN A 21 -2.63 3.00 -7.91
CA ASN A 21 -1.27 2.59 -8.28
C ASN A 21 -1.01 2.82 -9.77
N LYS A 22 -1.98 2.52 -10.63
CA LYS A 22 -1.89 2.80 -12.06
C LYS A 22 -1.69 4.30 -12.34
N THR A 23 -2.52 5.13 -11.72
CA THR A 23 -2.43 6.60 -11.85
C THR A 23 -1.06 7.13 -11.41
N LEU A 24 -0.53 6.63 -10.29
CA LEU A 24 0.79 7.00 -9.77
C LEU A 24 1.92 6.56 -10.71
N THR A 25 1.82 5.35 -11.26
CA THR A 25 2.80 4.81 -12.22
C THR A 25 2.87 5.66 -13.48
N GLU A 26 1.70 6.07 -14.01
CA GLU A 26 1.59 7.00 -15.14
C GLU A 26 2.17 8.38 -14.81
N ALA A 27 1.86 8.93 -13.62
CA ALA A 27 2.37 10.23 -13.18
C ALA A 27 3.89 10.26 -12.97
N LEU A 28 4.47 9.15 -12.50
CA LEU A 28 5.92 8.98 -12.33
C LEU A 28 6.66 8.77 -13.66
N GLY A 29 5.94 8.61 -14.78
CA GLY A 29 6.52 8.37 -16.09
C GLY A 29 7.25 7.01 -16.18
N ILE A 30 6.88 6.04 -15.34
CA ILE A 30 7.42 4.68 -15.40
C ILE A 30 6.70 3.96 -16.55
N SER A 31 7.04 4.34 -17.78
CA SER A 31 6.75 3.54 -18.97
C SER A 31 7.91 2.54 -19.12
N LEU A 32 7.61 1.25 -19.32
CA LEU A 32 8.61 0.20 -19.57
C LEU A 32 9.33 0.34 -20.92
N GLU A 33 9.11 1.44 -21.63
CA GLU A 33 9.68 1.77 -22.92
C GLU A 33 10.18 3.21 -22.83
N GLU A 34 11.50 3.37 -22.85
CA GLU A 34 12.30 4.40 -23.55
C GLU A 34 13.62 4.66 -22.81
N GLU A 35 14.59 3.80 -23.11
CA GLU A 35 15.98 4.20 -23.20
C GLU A 35 16.09 5.32 -24.26
N GLY A 36 16.38 6.55 -23.82
CA GLY A 36 16.97 7.58 -24.67
C GLY A 36 16.11 8.81 -24.90
N GLY A 37 16.54 9.94 -24.35
CA GLY A 37 15.99 11.25 -24.69
C GLY A 37 16.51 12.33 -23.75
N ASP A 38 17.67 12.89 -24.08
CA ASP A 38 18.16 14.15 -23.52
C ASP A 38 17.19 15.28 -23.89
N GLU A 39 16.64 15.96 -22.89
CA GLU A 39 16.07 17.30 -23.07
C GLU A 39 16.53 18.20 -21.94
N SER A 40 17.72 18.74 -22.14
CA SER A 40 18.13 20.02 -21.59
C SER A 40 17.01 21.04 -21.81
N SER A 41 16.34 21.46 -20.75
CA SER A 41 15.55 22.67 -20.77
C SER A 41 15.90 23.46 -19.53
N ASP A 42 16.26 24.73 -19.72
CA ASP A 42 16.39 25.79 -18.71
C ASP A 42 15.35 25.65 -17.59
N GLN A 43 15.66 24.84 -16.57
CA GLN A 43 14.89 24.76 -15.34
C GLN A 43 15.62 25.61 -14.31
N HIS A 44 14.94 26.64 -13.81
CA HIS A 44 15.47 27.42 -12.69
C HIS A 44 15.79 26.46 -11.53
N ILE A 45 16.89 26.69 -10.80
CA ILE A 45 17.32 25.83 -9.67
C ILE A 45 16.18 25.58 -8.66
N ALA A 46 15.26 26.55 -8.51
CA ALA A 46 14.06 26.42 -7.68
C ALA A 46 13.03 25.42 -8.24
N ASP A 47 12.83 25.38 -9.56
CA ASP A 47 11.90 24.47 -10.23
C ASP A 47 12.44 23.03 -10.24
N VAL A 48 13.76 22.84 -10.40
CA VAL A 48 14.42 21.52 -10.30
C VAL A 48 14.20 20.91 -8.90
N GLY A 49 14.31 21.74 -7.85
CA GLY A 49 14.05 21.32 -6.48
C GLY A 49 12.59 20.91 -6.26
N ALA A 50 11.64 21.70 -6.74
CA ALA A 50 10.22 21.42 -6.62
C ALA A 50 9.81 20.14 -7.39
N VAL A 51 10.31 19.96 -8.61
CA VAL A 51 10.06 18.75 -9.43
C VAL A 51 10.62 17.50 -8.76
N THR A 52 11.83 17.58 -8.20
CA THR A 52 12.47 16.45 -7.52
C THR A 52 11.72 16.05 -6.25
N LEU A 53 11.27 17.03 -5.45
CA LEU A 53 10.49 16.77 -4.23
C LEU A 53 9.14 16.13 -4.55
N ASN A 54 8.42 16.62 -5.56
CA ASN A 54 7.15 16.04 -5.98
C ASN A 54 7.32 14.57 -6.41
N ARG A 55 8.37 14.27 -7.20
CA ARG A 55 8.68 12.90 -7.61
C ARG A 55 8.99 11.98 -6.42
N GLN A 56 9.72 12.45 -5.41
CA GLN A 56 10.00 11.68 -4.20
C GLN A 56 8.74 11.39 -3.37
N VAL A 57 7.82 12.36 -3.31
CA VAL A 57 6.52 12.19 -2.67
C VAL A 57 5.71 11.13 -3.41
N ASP A 58 5.65 11.21 -4.74
CA ASP A 58 4.89 10.27 -5.57
C ASP A 58 5.43 8.83 -5.44
N LEU A 59 6.75 8.64 -5.36
CA LEU A 59 7.38 7.33 -5.10
C LEU A 59 6.97 6.76 -3.73
N THR A 60 7.08 7.57 -2.68
CA THR A 60 6.67 7.16 -1.32
C THR A 60 5.17 6.79 -1.27
N VAL A 61 4.33 7.51 -2.01
CA VAL A 61 2.90 7.20 -2.12
C VAL A 61 2.69 5.89 -2.87
N GLN A 62 3.42 5.65 -3.96
CA GLN A 62 3.35 4.40 -4.73
C GLN A 62 3.72 3.19 -3.86
N GLU A 63 4.85 3.25 -3.15
CA GLU A 63 5.30 2.18 -2.24
C GLU A 63 4.25 1.86 -1.17
N ASN A 64 3.62 2.89 -0.60
CA ASN A 64 2.55 2.72 0.38
C ASN A 64 1.31 2.04 -0.21
N VAL A 65 0.93 2.38 -1.44
CA VAL A 65 -0.20 1.74 -2.13
C VAL A 65 0.09 0.26 -2.41
N GLU A 66 1.30 -0.07 -2.87
CA GLU A 66 1.72 -1.46 -3.10
C GLU A 66 1.72 -2.28 -1.81
N ARG A 67 2.21 -1.69 -0.72
CA ARG A 67 2.20 -2.31 0.60
C ARG A 67 0.77 -2.60 1.08
N LEU A 68 -0.15 -1.65 0.89
CA LEU A 68 -1.57 -1.85 1.21
C LEU A 68 -2.20 -2.93 0.32
N LEU A 69 -1.88 -2.98 -0.97
CA LEU A 69 -2.33 -4.05 -1.88
C LEU A 69 -1.91 -5.42 -1.36
N ASN A 70 -0.64 -5.56 -0.97
CA ASN A 70 -0.12 -6.80 -0.39
C ASN A 70 -0.87 -7.20 0.89
N GLN A 71 -1.20 -6.24 1.76
CA GLN A 71 -1.99 -6.50 2.97
C GLN A 71 -3.42 -6.96 2.64
N VAL A 72 -4.06 -6.32 1.66
CA VAL A 72 -5.41 -6.69 1.20
C VAL A 72 -5.41 -8.09 0.58
N ASP A 73 -4.45 -8.40 -0.28
CA ASP A 73 -4.32 -9.72 -0.91
C ASP A 73 -4.08 -10.80 0.14
N ARG A 74 -3.22 -10.53 1.13
CA ARG A 74 -3.01 -11.43 2.27
C ARG A 74 -4.27 -11.61 3.12
N ALA A 75 -5.03 -10.54 3.38
CA ALA A 75 -6.27 -10.64 4.14
C ALA A 75 -7.32 -11.49 3.41
N LEU A 76 -7.41 -11.37 2.07
CA LEU A 76 -8.27 -12.21 1.22
C LEU A 76 -7.84 -13.68 1.25
N GLU A 77 -6.54 -13.97 1.14
CA GLU A 77 -5.99 -15.32 1.28
C GLU A 77 -6.40 -15.96 2.62
N LYS A 78 -6.29 -15.21 3.72
CA LYS A 78 -6.68 -15.69 5.05
C LYS A 78 -8.16 -15.95 5.21
N ILE A 79 -9.01 -15.23 4.47
CA ILE A 79 -10.45 -15.53 4.41
C ILE A 79 -10.66 -16.89 3.74
N ASP A 80 -9.94 -17.15 2.65
CA ASP A 80 -10.04 -18.41 1.90
C ASP A 80 -9.46 -19.60 2.70
N GLU A 81 -8.40 -19.37 3.49
CA GLU A 81 -7.83 -20.35 4.42
C GLU A 81 -8.66 -20.56 5.70
N GLY A 82 -9.61 -19.67 6.00
CA GLY A 82 -10.37 -19.69 7.25
C GLY A 82 -9.58 -19.19 8.48
N THR A 83 -8.46 -18.50 8.26
CA THR A 83 -7.58 -17.95 9.31
C THR A 83 -7.75 -16.43 9.50
N TYR A 84 -8.73 -15.83 8.84
CA TYR A 84 -9.04 -14.40 8.95
C TYR A 84 -9.28 -13.97 10.41
N GLY A 85 -8.65 -12.86 10.79
CA GLY A 85 -8.68 -12.34 12.15
C GLY A 85 -7.65 -12.93 13.10
N LEU A 86 -6.73 -13.79 12.65
CA LEU A 86 -5.53 -14.18 13.41
C LEU A 86 -4.32 -13.35 13.00
N CYS A 87 -3.35 -13.13 13.87
CA CYS A 87 -2.12 -12.42 13.54
C CYS A 87 -1.15 -13.35 12.79
N ASP A 88 -0.57 -12.90 11.68
CA ASP A 88 0.42 -13.70 10.92
C ASP A 88 1.72 -14.00 11.67
N ARG A 89 2.04 -13.22 12.71
CA ARG A 89 3.31 -13.35 13.44
C ARG A 89 3.22 -14.15 14.75
N CYS A 90 2.13 -14.04 15.51
CA CYS A 90 1.93 -14.86 16.73
C CYS A 90 0.79 -15.87 16.64
N GLY A 91 -0.08 -15.79 15.63
CA GLY A 91 -1.30 -16.60 15.57
C GLY A 91 -2.40 -16.17 16.54
N GLU A 92 -2.19 -15.13 17.36
CA GLU A 92 -3.19 -14.63 18.30
C GLU A 92 -4.31 -13.88 17.57
N PRO A 93 -5.56 -13.88 18.10
CA PRO A 93 -6.66 -13.14 17.51
C PRO A 93 -6.39 -11.63 17.48
N ILE A 94 -6.75 -11.01 16.36
CA ILE A 94 -6.74 -9.56 16.14
C ILE A 94 -8.04 -9.00 16.74
N GLU A 95 -7.92 -7.87 17.44
CA GLU A 95 -9.07 -7.21 18.05
C GLU A 95 -10.17 -6.92 17.03
N GLU A 96 -11.41 -7.26 17.37
CA GLU A 96 -12.54 -7.08 16.44
C GLU A 96 -12.71 -5.61 16.03
N SER A 97 -12.56 -4.68 16.95
CA SER A 97 -12.61 -3.24 16.67
C SER A 97 -11.58 -2.81 15.63
N ARG A 98 -10.42 -3.48 15.60
CA ARG A 98 -9.39 -3.24 14.58
C ARG A 98 -9.82 -3.78 13.23
N LEU A 99 -10.36 -4.99 13.16
CA LEU A 99 -10.87 -5.57 11.90
C LEU A 99 -12.07 -4.79 11.33
N GLN A 100 -12.88 -4.17 12.19
CA GLN A 100 -13.95 -3.27 11.76
C GLN A 100 -13.42 -1.95 11.17
N ALA A 101 -12.30 -1.44 11.70
CA ALA A 101 -11.69 -0.19 11.23
C ALA A 101 -10.77 -0.38 10.02
N ALA A 102 -10.02 -1.48 10.00
CA ALA A 102 -9.03 -1.87 9.00
C ALA A 102 -9.16 -3.37 8.70
N PRO A 103 -10.08 -3.77 7.79
CA PRO A 103 -10.29 -5.17 7.41
C PRO A 103 -9.05 -5.85 6.80
N GLU A 104 -8.12 -5.06 6.26
CA GLU A 104 -6.85 -5.50 5.68
C GLU A 104 -5.79 -5.85 6.73
N ALA A 105 -6.06 -5.64 8.02
CA ALA A 105 -5.09 -5.88 9.08
C ALA A 105 -4.73 -7.37 9.20
N THR A 106 -3.46 -7.70 8.96
CA THR A 106 -2.91 -9.06 9.07
C THR A 106 -2.12 -9.31 10.35
N LEU A 107 -1.79 -8.25 11.10
CA LEU A 107 -1.01 -8.29 12.34
C LEU A 107 -1.82 -7.79 13.54
N CYS A 108 -1.50 -8.28 14.74
CA CYS A 108 -2.03 -7.71 15.99
C CYS A 108 -1.41 -6.33 16.28
N LEU A 109 -1.99 -5.55 17.20
CA LEU A 109 -1.54 -4.16 17.44
C LEU A 109 -0.08 -4.09 17.91
N ARG A 110 0.35 -5.08 18.69
CA ARG A 110 1.74 -5.19 19.15
C ARG A 110 2.71 -5.36 17.99
N HIS A 111 2.46 -6.35 17.13
CA HIS A 111 3.34 -6.62 15.98
C HIS A 111 3.24 -5.57 14.89
N GLN A 112 2.09 -4.90 14.74
CA GLN A 112 1.95 -3.74 13.86
C GLN A 112 2.90 -2.61 14.29
N LYS A 113 2.89 -2.25 15.58
CA LYS A 113 3.76 -1.19 16.12
C LYS A 113 5.24 -1.53 15.95
N GLU A 114 5.62 -2.79 16.19
CA GLU A 114 7.00 -3.24 15.98
C GLU A 114 7.44 -3.11 14.51
N TRP A 115 6.54 -3.42 13.58
CA TRP A 115 6.81 -3.30 12.15
C TRP A 115 6.92 -1.84 11.68
N GLU A 116 6.02 -0.96 12.12
CA GLU A 116 6.07 0.48 11.83
C GLU A 116 7.35 1.13 12.36
N GLN A 117 7.83 0.69 13.53
CA GLN A 117 9.11 1.15 14.10
C GLN A 117 10.33 0.68 13.31
N SER A 118 10.23 -0.47 12.64
CA SER A 118 11.30 -0.98 11.78
C SER A 118 11.31 -0.37 10.38
N GLU A 119 10.16 0.06 9.86
CA GLU A 119 10.08 0.79 8.57
C GLU A 119 10.47 2.28 8.71
N GLY A 120 10.29 2.86 9.90
CA GLY A 120 10.70 4.24 10.18
C GLY A 120 12.17 4.44 10.59
N ALA A 121 13.03 3.42 10.42
CA ALA A 121 14.42 3.39 10.86
C ALA A 121 15.44 3.43 9.71
#